data_AF-A0A3D0WBB4-F1
#
_entry.id   AF-A0A3D0WBB4-F1
#
_cell.length_a   1.000
_cell.length_b   1.000
_cell.length_c   1.000
_cell.angle_alpha   90.00
_cell.angle_beta   90.00
_cell.angle_gamma   90.00
#
_symmetry.space_group_name_H-M   'P 1'
#
loop_
_entity.id
_entity.type
_entity.pdbx_description
1 polymer ?
#
loop_
_entity_poly.entity_id
_entity_poly.type
_entity_poly.pdbx_seq_one_letter_code
_entity_poly.pdbx_strand_id
1 'polypeptide(L)'
;MSPTFFFAALGIISLLAIWRGGGPERWVALILLFTAVADLAFVLTAGQLVTRDIRILVLDCVLAIAITIIALRAERYWPMLIAAFLIVGAELQIGVWLAPVHEQQVYKVAHAASAYPVLFTLLVGTLRHWWRTRKRPERDWTVFR
;
A
#
# COMPACT_ATOMS: atom_id res chain seq x y z
N MET A 1 -7.90 6.30 -15.07
CA MET A 1 -6.47 6.66 -15.04
C MET A 1 -5.66 5.49 -15.56
N SER A 2 -4.58 5.73 -16.31
CA SER A 2 -3.79 4.63 -16.88
C SER A 2 -3.00 3.90 -15.77
N PRO A 3 -2.91 2.56 -15.79
CA PRO A 3 -2.16 1.79 -14.79
C PRO A 3 -0.68 2.18 -14.75
N THR A 4 -0.13 2.64 -15.87
CA THR A 4 1.26 3.12 -15.97
C THR A 4 1.56 4.29 -15.03
N PHE A 5 0.60 5.20 -14.84
CA PHE A 5 0.77 6.35 -13.95
C PHE A 5 0.89 5.91 -12.49
N PHE A 6 0.11 4.91 -12.08
CA PHE A 6 0.16 4.36 -10.73
C PHE A 6 1.51 3.71 -10.43
N PHE A 7 2.01 2.84 -11.32
CA PHE A 7 3.31 2.19 -11.13
C PHE A 7 4.47 3.19 -11.14
N ALA A 8 4.42 4.20 -12.00
CA ALA A 8 5.41 5.27 -12.00
C ALA A 8 5.40 6.05 -10.67
N ALA A 9 4.22 6.43 -10.19
CA ALA A 9 4.07 7.12 -8.91
C ALA A 9 4.55 6.25 -7.74
N LEU A 10 4.16 4.97 -7.69
CA LEU A 10 4.61 4.01 -6.69
C LEU A 10 6.14 3.90 -6.69
N GLY A 11 6.77 3.75 -7.86
CA GLY A 11 8.23 3.65 -7.97
C GLY A 11 8.94 4.90 -7.45
N ILE A 12 8.50 6.09 -7.87
CA ILE A 12 9.11 7.36 -7.46
C ILE A 12 8.93 7.60 -5.95
N ILE A 13 7.72 7.42 -5.43
CA ILE A 13 7.42 7.63 -4.01
C ILE A 13 8.17 6.63 -3.14
N SER A 14 8.25 5.37 -3.57
CA SER A 14 8.97 4.33 -2.82
C SER A 14 10.47 4.58 -2.83
N LEU A 15 11.05 5.02 -3.96
CA LEU A 15 12.46 5.41 -4.02
C LEU A 15 12.76 6.58 -3.09
N LEU A 16 11.87 7.59 -3.07
CA LEU A 16 11.97 8.72 -2.17
C LEU A 16 11.93 8.26 -0.69
N ALA A 17 10.99 7.38 -0.35
CA ALA A 17 10.85 6.83 1.00
C ALA A 17 12.06 5.99 1.42
N ILE A 18 12.64 5.22 0.49
CA ILE A 18 13.84 4.42 0.75
C ILE A 18 15.05 5.33 1.00
N TRP A 19 15.23 6.38 0.19
CA TRP A 19 16.37 7.29 0.29
C TRP A 19 16.27 8.29 1.44
N ARG A 20 15.07 8.80 1.74
CA ARG A 20 14.87 9.95 2.65
C ARG A 20 13.91 9.69 3.81
N GLY A 21 13.22 8.54 3.83
CA GLY A 21 12.35 8.14 4.92
C GLY A 21 13.11 7.49 6.08
N GLY A 22 12.45 7.43 7.24
CA GLY A 22 12.91 6.71 8.42
C GLY A 22 12.61 5.21 8.32
N GLY A 23 12.86 4.49 9.41
CA GLY A 23 12.58 3.05 9.53
C GLY A 23 11.21 2.63 8.98
N PRO A 24 10.08 3.12 9.52
CA PRO A 24 8.76 2.69 9.07
C PRO A 24 8.45 3.09 7.63
N GLU A 25 8.87 4.27 7.16
CA GLU A 25 8.68 4.70 5.77
C GLU A 25 9.33 3.73 4.78
N ARG A 26 10.56 3.28 5.08
CA ARG A 26 11.30 2.32 4.24
C ARG A 26 10.62 0.97 4.15
N TRP A 27 10.17 0.42 5.29
CA TRP A 27 9.49 -0.87 5.30
C TRP A 27 8.15 -0.84 4.56
N VAL A 28 7.35 0.21 4.76
CA VAL A 28 6.09 0.39 4.01
C VAL A 28 6.36 0.45 2.50
N ALA A 29 7.37 1.23 2.07
CA ALA A 29 7.73 1.33 0.67
C ALA A 29 8.20 -0.02 0.06
N LEU A 30 9.03 -0.76 0.79
CA LEU A 30 9.52 -2.07 0.35
C LEU A 30 8.37 -3.09 0.20
N ILE A 31 7.45 -3.11 1.16
CA ILE A 31 6.29 -3.99 1.11
C ILE A 31 5.39 -3.64 -0.07
N LEU A 32 5.08 -2.35 -0.27
CA LEU A 32 4.24 -1.93 -1.41
C LEU A 32 4.88 -2.25 -2.77
N LEU A 33 6.20 -2.07 -2.91
CA LEU A 33 6.93 -2.47 -4.11
C LEU A 33 6.89 -3.98 -4.33
N PHE A 34 7.13 -4.77 -3.28
CA PHE A 34 7.08 -6.22 -3.36
C PHE A 34 5.69 -6.70 -3.78
N THR A 35 4.64 -6.15 -3.19
CA THR A 35 3.27 -6.48 -3.53
C THR A 35 2.97 -6.13 -4.99
N ALA A 36 3.37 -4.95 -5.47
CA ALA A 36 3.14 -4.55 -6.86
C ALA A 36 3.87 -5.46 -7.87
N VAL A 37 5.07 -5.94 -7.54
CA VAL A 37 5.79 -6.92 -8.38
C VAL A 37 5.09 -8.28 -8.36
N ALA A 38 4.60 -8.73 -7.20
CA ALA A 38 3.84 -9.97 -7.08
C ALA A 38 2.53 -9.92 -7.88
N ASP A 39 1.78 -8.82 -7.80
CA ASP A 39 0.59 -8.59 -8.60
C ASP A 39 0.90 -8.63 -10.10
N LEU A 40 1.95 -7.94 -10.54
CA LEU A 40 2.35 -7.95 -11.95
C LEU A 40 2.69 -9.37 -12.42
N ALA A 41 3.40 -10.15 -11.61
CA ALA A 41 3.72 -11.55 -11.91
C ALA A 41 2.44 -12.42 -11.99
N PHE A 42 1.43 -12.18 -11.14
CA PHE A 42 0.15 -12.87 -11.23
C PHE A 42 -0.62 -12.51 -12.50
N VAL A 43 -0.65 -11.24 -12.88
CA VAL A 43 -1.30 -10.82 -14.14
C VAL A 43 -0.60 -11.42 -15.36
N LEU A 44 0.74 -11.44 -15.38
CA LEU A 44 1.52 -12.01 -16.49
C LEU A 44 1.33 -13.52 -16.63
N THR A 45 1.11 -14.25 -15.53
CA THR A 45 0.88 -15.70 -15.54
C THR A 45 -0.57 -16.09 -15.83
N ALA A 46 -1.54 -15.27 -15.41
CA ALA A 46 -2.97 -15.52 -15.64
C ALA A 46 -3.48 -14.98 -16.99
N GLY A 47 -2.73 -14.08 -17.64
CA GLY A 47 -3.05 -13.50 -18.95
C GLY A 47 -4.05 -12.34 -18.91
N GLN A 48 -4.82 -12.16 -17.83
CA GLN A 48 -5.73 -11.03 -17.58
C GLN A 48 -5.92 -10.81 -16.06
N LEU A 49 -6.40 -9.61 -15.66
CA LEU A 49 -6.95 -9.42 -14.31
C LEU A 49 -8.25 -10.22 -14.20
N VAL A 50 -8.17 -11.40 -13.58
CA VAL A 50 -9.34 -12.21 -13.27
C VAL A 50 -9.95 -11.66 -11.98
N THR A 51 -11.20 -11.22 -12.05
CA THR A 51 -11.97 -10.66 -10.93
C THR A 51 -12.08 -11.60 -9.72
N ARG A 52 -11.76 -12.89 -9.89
CA ARG A 52 -11.82 -13.93 -8.85
C ARG A 52 -10.50 -14.68 -8.69
N ASP A 53 -9.36 -14.01 -8.81
CA ASP A 53 -8.09 -14.64 -8.46
C ASP A 53 -7.89 -14.62 -6.94
N ILE A 54 -7.93 -15.81 -6.33
CA ILE A 54 -7.69 -15.98 -4.89
C ILE A 54 -6.28 -15.51 -4.50
N ARG A 55 -5.32 -15.52 -5.44
CA ARG A 55 -3.95 -15.08 -5.20
C ARG A 55 -3.88 -13.59 -4.90
N ILE A 56 -4.65 -12.78 -5.63
CA ILE A 56 -4.73 -11.33 -5.43
C ILE A 56 -5.39 -11.04 -4.07
N LEU A 57 -6.48 -11.74 -3.74
CA LEU A 57 -7.14 -11.58 -2.45
C LEU A 57 -6.21 -11.92 -1.27
N VAL A 58 -5.50 -13.05 -1.34
CA VAL A 58 -4.54 -13.43 -0.30
C VAL A 58 -3.43 -12.40 -0.20
N LEU A 59 -2.94 -11.89 -1.32
CA LEU A 59 -1.90 -10.87 -1.36
C LEU A 59 -2.35 -9.55 -0.69
N ASP A 60 -3.57 -9.09 -0.98
CA ASP A 60 -4.16 -7.89 -0.35
C ASP A 60 -4.31 -8.05 1.17
N CYS A 61 -4.79 -9.22 1.62
CA CYS A 61 -4.88 -9.54 3.05
C CYS A 61 -3.50 -9.55 3.73
N VAL A 62 -2.50 -10.16 3.10
CA VAL A 62 -1.13 -10.20 3.63
C VAL A 62 -0.54 -8.78 3.69
N LEU A 63 -0.76 -7.97 2.65
CA LEU A 63 -0.34 -6.57 2.61
C LEU A 63 -0.98 -5.78 3.76
N ALA A 64 -2.30 -5.88 3.94
CA ALA A 64 -3.02 -5.20 5.01
C ALA A 64 -2.50 -5.59 6.40
N ILE A 65 -2.27 -6.89 6.64
CA ILE A 65 -1.71 -7.39 7.91
C ILE A 65 -0.30 -6.87 8.14
N ALA A 66 0.58 -6.96 7.13
CA ALA A 66 1.97 -6.54 7.25
C ALA A 66 2.09 -5.04 7.59
N ILE A 67 1.30 -4.20 6.91
CA ILE A 67 1.28 -2.76 7.19
C ILE A 67 0.64 -2.45 8.54
N THR A 68 -0.39 -3.20 8.95
CA THR A 68 -0.97 -3.07 10.29
C THR A 68 0.06 -3.35 11.38
N ILE A 69 0.87 -4.41 11.23
CA ILE A 69 1.95 -4.73 12.17
C ILE A 69 2.97 -3.58 12.24
N ILE A 70 3.33 -2.98 11.11
CA ILE A 70 4.23 -1.81 11.09
C ILE A 70 3.57 -0.62 11.77
N ALA A 71 2.28 -0.37 11.50
CA ALA A 71 1.54 0.74 12.09
C ALA A 71 1.46 0.65 13.61
N LEU A 72 1.30 -0.55 14.16
CA LEU A 72 1.29 -0.79 15.60
C LEU A 72 2.67 -0.63 16.25
N ARG A 73 3.75 -0.78 15.48
CA ARG A 73 5.14 -0.63 15.96
C ARG A 73 5.73 0.76 15.73
N ALA A 74 5.15 1.54 14.82
CA ALA A 74 5.62 2.88 14.52
C ALA A 74 5.09 3.88 15.56
N GLU A 75 5.92 4.82 16.00
CA GLU A 75 5.52 5.90 16.92
C GLU A 75 4.68 7.00 16.20
N ARG A 76 4.27 6.73 14.97
CA ARG A 76 3.69 7.71 14.04
C ARG A 76 2.25 7.29 13.71
N TYR A 77 1.33 8.25 13.69
CA TYR A 77 -0.08 7.99 13.38
C TYR A 77 -0.35 7.72 11.88
N TRP A 78 0.53 8.15 10.98
CA TRP A 78 0.26 8.08 9.54
C TRP A 78 0.22 6.66 8.94
N PRO A 79 1.03 5.66 9.38
CA PRO A 79 0.92 4.29 8.87
C PRO A 79 -0.41 3.64 9.23
N MET A 80 -1.08 4.09 10.30
CA MET A 80 -2.40 3.60 10.70
C MET A 80 -3.48 3.98 9.68
N LEU A 81 -3.35 5.16 9.04
CA LEU A 81 -4.23 5.54 7.93
C LEU A 81 -4.02 4.62 6.73
N ILE A 82 -2.77 4.26 6.41
CA ILE A 82 -2.48 3.32 5.33
C ILE A 82 -3.09 1.95 5.63
N ALA A 83 -2.89 1.44 6.84
CA ALA A 83 -3.48 0.18 7.26
C ALA A 83 -5.01 0.18 7.10
N ALA A 84 -5.68 1.27 7.49
CA ALA A 84 -7.12 1.40 7.32
C ALA A 84 -7.56 1.34 5.84
N PHE A 85 -6.89 2.07 4.94
CA PHE A 85 -7.22 2.01 3.51
C PHE A 85 -6.96 0.63 2.90
N LEU A 86 -5.92 -0.07 3.35
CA LEU A 86 -5.61 -1.43 2.90
C LEU A 86 -6.63 -2.45 3.41
N ILE A 87 -7.12 -2.30 4.64
CA ILE A 87 -8.21 -3.14 5.17
C ILE A 87 -9.48 -2.92 4.36
N VAL A 88 -9.86 -1.67 4.09
CA VAL A 88 -11.01 -1.37 3.22
C VAL A 88 -10.82 -1.95 1.81
N GLY A 89 -9.60 -1.88 1.26
CA GLY A 89 -9.26 -2.51 -0.01
C GLY A 89 -9.46 -4.03 0.01
N ALA A 90 -8.99 -4.70 1.07
CA ALA A 90 -9.17 -6.14 1.26
C ALA A 90 -10.66 -6.51 1.43
N GLU A 91 -11.44 -5.72 2.18
CA GLU A 91 -12.89 -5.92 2.32
C GLU A 91 -13.62 -5.82 0.98
N LEU A 92 -13.27 -4.84 0.14
CA LEU A 92 -13.80 -4.72 -1.22
C LEU A 92 -13.46 -5.97 -2.04
N GLN A 93 -12.24 -6.48 -1.94
CA GLN A 93 -11.78 -7.67 -2.65
C GLN A 93 -12.53 -8.93 -2.20
N ILE A 94 -12.79 -9.06 -0.89
CA ILE A 94 -13.64 -10.13 -0.32
C ILE A 94 -15.07 -10.01 -0.87
N GLY A 95 -15.63 -8.80 -0.89
CA GLY A 95 -16.97 -8.54 -1.41
C GLY A 95 -17.12 -8.94 -2.87
N VAL A 96 -16.14 -8.58 -3.71
CA VAL A 96 -16.11 -8.97 -5.14
C VAL A 96 -15.97 -10.49 -5.32
N TRP A 97 -15.20 -11.14 -4.43
CA TRP A 97 -15.03 -12.60 -4.48
C TRP A 97 -16.30 -13.36 -4.09
N LEU A 98 -17.07 -12.85 -3.11
CA LEU A 98 -18.33 -13.43 -2.65
C LEU A 98 -19.51 -13.12 -3.61
N ALA A 99 -19.59 -11.89 -4.10
CA ALA A 99 -20.64 -11.41 -4.98
C ALA A 99 -20.02 -10.71 -6.20
N PRO A 100 -19.89 -11.40 -7.34
CA PRO A 100 -19.16 -10.87 -8.49
C PRO A 100 -19.85 -9.65 -9.08
N VAL A 101 -19.13 -8.53 -9.07
CA VAL A 101 -19.52 -7.33 -9.80
C VAL A 101 -19.32 -7.60 -11.29
N HIS A 102 -20.41 -7.60 -12.06
CA HIS A 102 -20.36 -7.89 -13.49
C HIS A 102 -19.71 -6.74 -14.30
N GLU A 103 -19.75 -5.53 -13.74
CA GLU A 103 -19.17 -4.32 -14.35
C GLU A 103 -17.68 -4.16 -14.00
N GLN A 104 -16.80 -4.56 -14.92
CA GLN A 104 -15.35 -4.45 -14.75
C GLN A 104 -14.87 -3.00 -14.49
N GLN A 105 -15.61 -1.99 -14.96
CA GLN A 105 -15.25 -0.59 -14.73
C GLN A 105 -15.40 -0.20 -13.25
N VAL A 106 -16.47 -0.65 -12.60
CA VAL A 106 -16.72 -0.38 -11.17
C VAL A 106 -15.63 -1.01 -10.32
N TYR A 107 -15.25 -2.25 -10.64
CA TYR A 107 -14.14 -2.94 -9.98
C TYR A 107 -12.82 -2.16 -10.09
N LYS A 108 -12.45 -1.73 -11.30
CA LYS A 108 -11.21 -0.97 -11.53
C LYS A 108 -11.20 0.36 -10.76
N VAL A 109 -12.33 1.06 -10.69
CA VAL A 109 -12.44 2.34 -9.97
C VAL A 109 -12.37 2.11 -8.46
N ALA A 110 -13.08 1.11 -7.93
CA ALA A 110 -13.06 0.78 -6.51
C ALA A 110 -11.67 0.37 -6.02
N HIS A 111 -10.99 -0.48 -6.79
CA HIS A 111 -9.63 -0.93 -6.50
C HIS A 111 -8.61 0.23 -6.60
N ALA A 112 -8.77 1.13 -7.57
CA ALA A 112 -7.93 2.32 -7.66
C ALA A 112 -8.19 3.29 -6.48
N ALA A 113 -9.44 3.44 -6.06
CA ALA A 113 -9.84 4.33 -4.98
C ALA A 113 -9.25 3.95 -3.61
N SER A 114 -8.96 2.66 -3.35
CA SER A 114 -8.26 2.22 -2.15
C SER A 114 -6.74 2.42 -2.25
N ALA A 115 -6.15 2.28 -3.44
CA ALA A 115 -4.70 2.32 -3.63
C ALA A 115 -4.10 3.75 -3.68
N TYR A 116 -4.80 4.73 -4.27
CA TYR A 116 -4.28 6.10 -4.37
C TYR A 116 -4.07 6.80 -3.01
N PRO A 117 -5.00 6.70 -2.03
CA PRO A 117 -4.81 7.26 -0.70
C PRO A 117 -3.59 6.70 0.02
N VAL A 118 -3.26 5.42 -0.20
CA VAL A 118 -2.07 4.76 0.36
C VAL A 118 -0.79 5.45 -0.14
N LEU A 119 -0.66 5.64 -1.46
CA LEU A 119 0.49 6.33 -2.05
C LEU A 119 0.61 7.77 -1.57
N PHE A 120 -0.51 8.48 -1.54
CA PHE A 120 -0.54 9.87 -1.07
C PHE A 120 -0.10 9.98 0.39
N THR A 121 -0.57 9.07 1.24
CA THR A 121 -0.22 9.05 2.67
C THR A 121 1.26 8.73 2.87
N LEU A 122 1.83 7.78 2.12
CA LEU A 122 3.26 7.47 2.16
C LEU A 122 4.11 8.68 1.73
N LEU A 123 3.71 9.38 0.66
CA LEU A 123 4.40 10.58 0.20
C LEU A 123 4.38 11.68 1.27
N VAL A 124 3.21 11.97 1.85
CA VAL A 124 3.07 12.98 2.92
C VAL A 124 3.87 12.58 4.16
N GLY A 125 3.85 11.30 4.54
CA GLY A 125 4.65 10.76 5.65
C GLY A 125 6.15 10.98 5.43
N THR A 126 6.63 10.63 4.23
CA THR A 126 8.05 10.78 3.83
C THR A 126 8.48 12.24 3.82
N LEU A 127 7.67 13.14 3.24
CA LEU A 127 7.98 14.58 3.20
C LEU A 127 7.98 15.20 4.59
N ARG A 128 7.03 14.83 5.46
CA ARG A 128 6.98 15.28 6.85
C ARG A 128 8.19 14.80 7.64
N HIS A 129 8.60 13.55 7.47
CA HIS A 129 9.81 13.02 8.08
C HIS A 129 11.04 13.82 7.65
N TRP A 130 11.22 14.02 6.34
CA TRP A 130 12.35 14.75 5.77
C TRP A 130 12.43 16.22 6.23
N TRP A 131 11.30 16.91 6.34
CA TRP A 131 11.27 18.28 6.87
C TRP A 131 11.55 18.35 8.37
N ARG A 132 11.17 17.33 9.14
CA ARG A 132 11.35 17.31 10.61
C ARG A 132 12.73 16.85 11.05
N THR A 133 13.35 15.89 10.36
CA THR A 133 14.72 15.43 10.68
C THR A 133 15.77 16.54 10.48
N ARG A 134 15.46 17.55 9.66
CA ARG A 134 16.27 18.78 9.58
C ARG A 134 16.22 19.64 10.85
N LYS A 135 15.22 19.46 11.71
CA LYS A 135 15.00 20.28 12.92
C LYS A 135 15.21 19.51 14.22
N ARG A 136 14.77 18.25 14.33
CA ARG A 136 14.96 17.38 15.51
C ARG A 136 14.98 15.88 15.11
N PRO A 137 15.90 15.06 15.64
CA PRO A 137 15.83 13.61 15.50
C PRO A 137 14.65 13.06 16.33
N GLU A 138 13.72 12.36 15.69
CA GLU A 138 12.64 11.60 16.35
C GLU A 138 12.97 10.11 16.35
N ARG A 139 12.35 9.34 17.24
CA ARG A 139 12.41 7.88 17.19
C ARG A 139 11.55 7.34 16.06
N ASP A 140 12.01 6.25 15.46
CA ASP A 140 11.33 5.56 14.37
C ASP A 140 10.36 4.48 14.86
N TRP A 141 10.65 3.87 16.01
CA TRP A 141 9.94 2.70 16.54
C TRP A 141 9.53 2.89 17.99
N THR A 142 8.31 2.45 18.30
CA THR A 142 7.81 2.33 19.66
C THR A 142 8.59 1.21 20.37
N VAL A 143 9.22 1.54 21.49
CA VAL A 143 9.92 0.55 22.32
C VAL A 143 8.94 0.09 23.41
N PHE A 144 8.36 -1.10 23.22
CA PHE A 144 7.63 -1.79 24.29
C PHE A 144 8.66 -2.26 25.31
N ARG A 145 8.68 -1.63 26.48
CA ARG A 145 9.52 -2.01 27.62
C ARG A 145 8.65 -2.55 28.74
#